data_AF-A0A804NHN5-F1
#
_entry.id   AF-A0A804NHN5-F1
#
_cell.length_a   1.000
_cell.length_b   1.000
_cell.length_c   1.000
_cell.angle_alpha   90.00
_cell.angle_beta   90.00
_cell.angle_gamma   90.00
#
_symmetry.space_group_name_H-M   'P 1'
#
loop_
_entity.id
_entity.type
_entity.pdbx_description
1 polymer ?
#
loop_
_entity_poly.entity_id
_entity_poly.type
_entity_poly.pdbx_seq_one_letter_code
_entity_poly.pdbx_strand_id
1 'polypeptide(L)'
;MGCLQTKHASRSPHLLDTREAVALAAETSFTVSEVEALHDLFRKISNSVIRDNLIHKEEFQLALFRGKKQQNLFVDRVFDLFDQKRNGVIEFGEFVRSLGVFHPDAPEDQKVAFAFKLYDLKQTGFIERHEGHYYGIPKLCDALRNQ
;
A
#
# COMPACT_ATOMS: atom_id res chain seq x y z
N MET A 1 -14.23 3.27 -53.36
CA MET A 1 -13.35 4.27 -52.70
C MET A 1 -13.52 4.09 -51.21
N GLY A 2 -12.63 3.32 -50.60
CA GLY A 2 -12.70 2.98 -49.18
C GLY A 2 -12.12 4.10 -48.32
N CYS A 3 -12.84 4.49 -47.28
CA CYS A 3 -12.30 5.31 -46.20
C CYS A 3 -11.95 4.40 -45.02
N LEU A 4 -10.66 4.18 -44.79
CA LEU A 4 -10.16 3.67 -43.52
C LEU A 4 -10.44 4.73 -42.45
N GLN A 5 -11.43 4.47 -41.59
CA GLN A 5 -11.56 5.21 -40.35
C GLN A 5 -10.56 4.63 -39.36
N THR A 6 -9.48 5.37 -39.14
CA THR A 6 -8.52 5.16 -38.06
C THR A 6 -9.27 5.15 -36.74
N LYS A 7 -9.32 3.98 -36.10
CA LYS A 7 -9.89 3.83 -34.76
C LYS A 7 -9.01 4.61 -33.79
N HIS A 8 -9.39 5.84 -33.46
CA HIS A 8 -8.92 6.48 -32.24
C HIS A 8 -9.43 5.63 -31.08
N ALA A 9 -8.57 4.75 -30.56
CA ALA A 9 -8.80 4.08 -29.29
C ALA A 9 -8.85 5.17 -28.22
N SER A 10 -10.05 5.58 -27.83
CA SER A 10 -10.27 6.42 -26.67
C SER A 10 -9.77 5.65 -25.45
N ARG A 11 -8.57 5.98 -24.96
CA ARG A 11 -8.06 5.46 -23.69
C ARG A 11 -9.05 5.84 -22.60
N SER A 12 -9.68 4.86 -21.99
CA SER A 12 -10.47 5.05 -20.77
C SER A 12 -9.55 5.70 -19.72
N PRO A 13 -9.93 6.82 -19.07
CA PRO A 13 -9.14 7.43 -17.99
C PRO A 13 -9.04 6.54 -16.73
N HIS A 14 -9.55 5.32 -16.81
CA HIS A 14 -9.66 4.33 -15.74
C HIS A 14 -8.83 3.07 -16.01
N LEU A 15 -7.93 3.07 -16.99
CA LEU A 15 -7.08 1.90 -17.26
C LEU A 15 -5.67 2.18 -16.75
N LEU A 16 -5.15 1.30 -15.89
CA LEU A 16 -3.75 1.33 -15.48
C LEU A 16 -2.87 1.22 -16.74
N ASP A 17 -1.80 2.01 -16.83
CA ASP A 17 -0.86 1.82 -17.93
C ASP A 17 -0.18 0.46 -17.77
N THR A 18 -0.27 -0.39 -18.79
CA THR A 18 0.32 -1.73 -18.77
C THR A 18 1.82 -1.69 -18.44
N ARG A 19 2.52 -0.62 -18.84
CA ARG A 19 3.94 -0.43 -18.50
C ARG A 19 4.17 -0.22 -17.01
N GLU A 20 3.31 0.54 -16.35
CA GLU A 20 3.39 0.77 -14.90
C GLU A 20 3.08 -0.52 -14.14
N ALA A 21 2.06 -1.28 -14.58
CA ALA A 21 1.73 -2.58 -14.00
C ALA A 21 2.90 -3.57 -14.08
N VAL A 22 3.55 -3.65 -15.24
CA VAL A 22 4.73 -4.51 -15.45
C VAL A 22 5.91 -4.07 -14.59
N ALA A 23 6.16 -2.77 -14.48
CA ALA A 23 7.24 -2.26 -13.64
C ALA A 23 7.03 -2.61 -12.16
N LEU A 24 5.82 -2.38 -11.63
CA LEU A 24 5.49 -2.69 -10.24
C LEU A 24 5.51 -4.20 -9.96
N ALA A 25 5.05 -5.03 -10.91
CA ALA A 25 5.16 -6.48 -10.80
C ALA A 25 6.62 -6.96 -10.78
N ALA A 26 7.53 -6.29 -11.50
CA ALA A 26 8.95 -6.62 -11.47
C ALA A 26 9.65 -6.18 -10.17
N GLU A 27 9.13 -5.14 -9.50
CA GLU A 27 9.66 -4.62 -8.23
C GLU A 27 9.11 -5.36 -6.99
N THR A 28 8.05 -6.15 -7.14
CA THR A 28 7.36 -6.80 -6.03
C THR A 28 7.18 -8.30 -6.29
N SER A 29 6.65 -9.03 -5.31
CA SER A 29 6.33 -10.45 -5.50
C SER A 29 4.98 -10.70 -6.20
N PHE A 30 4.33 -9.64 -6.72
CA PHE A 30 3.07 -9.75 -7.43
C PHE A 30 3.26 -9.98 -8.94
N THR A 31 2.32 -10.71 -9.52
CA THR A 31 2.14 -10.81 -10.97
C THR A 31 1.46 -9.55 -11.53
N VAL A 32 1.55 -9.34 -12.85
CA VAL A 32 0.91 -8.20 -13.53
C VAL A 32 -0.60 -8.17 -13.27
N SER A 33 -1.27 -9.32 -13.30
CA SER A 33 -2.71 -9.42 -13.04
C SER A 33 -3.08 -9.11 -11.59
N GLU A 34 -2.21 -9.43 -10.63
CA GLU A 34 -2.41 -9.05 -9.23
C GLU A 34 -2.23 -7.54 -9.05
N VAL A 35 -1.26 -6.92 -9.73
CA VAL A 35 -1.11 -5.46 -9.72
C VAL A 35 -2.33 -4.76 -10.32
N GLU A 36 -2.91 -5.29 -11.39
CA GLU A 36 -4.18 -4.80 -11.95
C GLU A 36 -5.35 -4.93 -10.96
N ALA A 37 -5.46 -6.05 -10.25
CA ALA A 37 -6.47 -6.22 -9.20
C ALA A 37 -6.25 -5.26 -8.01
N LEU A 38 -5.00 -5.00 -7.64
CA LEU A 38 -4.64 -4.00 -6.62
C LEU A 38 -5.00 -2.59 -7.06
N HIS A 39 -4.92 -2.28 -8.35
CA HIS A 39 -5.35 -0.98 -8.89
C HIS A 39 -6.85 -0.76 -8.75
N ASP A 40 -7.66 -1.80 -8.95
CA ASP A 40 -9.10 -1.72 -8.71
C ASP A 40 -9.42 -1.51 -7.22
N LEU A 41 -8.65 -2.14 -6.31
CA LEU A 41 -8.76 -1.88 -4.88
C LEU A 41 -8.34 -0.45 -4.53
N PHE A 42 -7.19 -0.01 -5.02
CA PHE A 42 -6.66 1.34 -4.81
C PHE A 42 -7.70 2.38 -5.21
N ARG A 43 -8.29 2.25 -6.40
CA ARG A 43 -9.33 3.16 -6.90
C ARG A 43 -10.54 3.24 -5.97
N LYS A 44 -10.98 2.10 -5.42
CA LYS A 44 -12.14 2.08 -4.51
C LYS A 44 -11.84 2.87 -3.24
N ILE A 45 -10.60 2.84 -2.76
CA ILE A 45 -10.18 3.54 -1.55
C ILE A 45 -9.95 5.02 -1.85
N SER A 46 -9.14 5.34 -2.86
CA SER A 46 -8.71 6.70 -3.27
C SER A 46 -9.80 7.57 -3.90
N ASN A 47 -11.03 7.07 -3.95
CA ASN A 47 -12.20 7.78 -4.46
C ASN A 47 -13.36 7.72 -3.45
N SER A 48 -13.08 7.30 -2.22
CA SER A 48 -14.09 7.06 -1.18
C SER A 48 -14.57 8.36 -0.54
N VAL A 49 -13.69 9.37 -0.43
CA VAL A 49 -14.01 10.69 0.10
C VAL A 49 -13.66 11.77 -0.93
N ILE A 50 -12.43 11.76 -1.45
CA ILE A 50 -11.93 12.71 -2.44
C ILE A 50 -11.67 11.94 -3.73
N ARG A 51 -12.04 12.48 -4.89
CA ARG A 51 -11.88 11.81 -6.20
C ARG A 51 -10.67 12.34 -6.96
N ASP A 52 -9.48 12.18 -6.39
CA ASP A 52 -8.22 12.65 -6.97
C ASP A 52 -7.24 11.51 -7.31
N ASN A 53 -7.62 10.25 -7.05
CA ASN A 53 -6.77 9.07 -7.22
C ASN A 53 -5.53 9.06 -6.32
N LEU A 54 -5.62 9.69 -5.16
CA LEU A 54 -4.65 9.61 -4.08
C LEU A 54 -5.37 9.06 -2.85
N ILE A 55 -4.70 8.24 -2.04
CA ILE A 55 -5.30 7.78 -0.78
C ILE A 55 -4.89 8.76 0.31
N HIS A 56 -5.87 9.51 0.81
CA HIS A 56 -5.69 10.37 1.97
C HIS A 56 -5.81 9.56 3.27
N LYS A 57 -5.30 10.12 4.37
CA LYS A 57 -5.31 9.46 5.68
C LYS A 57 -6.72 9.09 6.14
N GLU A 58 -7.71 9.94 5.89
CA GLU A 58 -9.12 9.65 6.19
C GLU A 58 -9.65 8.45 5.39
N GLU A 59 -9.31 8.36 4.11
CA GLU A 59 -9.76 7.27 3.23
C GLU A 59 -9.11 5.95 3.62
N PHE A 60 -7.83 5.99 3.97
CA PHE A 60 -7.09 4.85 4.50
C PHE A 60 -7.71 4.32 5.81
N GLN A 61 -8.04 5.21 6.75
CA GLN A 61 -8.73 4.85 7.99
C GLN A 61 -10.10 4.20 7.71
N LEU A 62 -10.88 4.76 6.79
CA LEU A 62 -12.19 4.21 6.42
C LEU A 62 -12.06 2.81 5.81
N ALA A 63 -11.05 2.58 4.96
CA ALA A 63 -10.77 1.29 4.37
C ALA A 63 -10.43 0.22 5.42
N LEU A 64 -9.57 0.54 6.39
CA LEU A 64 -9.15 -0.39 7.44
C LEU A 64 -10.26 -0.73 8.44
N PHE A 65 -11.09 0.25 8.82
CA PHE A 65 -12.11 0.08 9.85
C PHE A 65 -13.53 -0.12 9.31
N ARG A 66 -13.66 -0.52 8.05
CA ARG A 66 -14.96 -0.78 7.39
C ARG A 66 -15.92 0.41 7.56
N GLY A 67 -15.42 1.62 7.35
CA GLY A 67 -16.21 2.85 7.39
C GLY A 67 -16.39 3.50 8.77
N LYS A 68 -15.72 3.00 9.82
CA LYS A 68 -15.75 3.64 11.15
C LYS A 68 -14.52 4.51 11.36
N LYS A 69 -14.73 5.79 11.69
CA LYS A 69 -13.62 6.65 12.14
C LYS A 69 -13.17 6.18 13.53
N GLN A 70 -11.95 5.66 13.62
CA GLN A 70 -11.28 5.37 14.88
C GLN A 70 -9.89 6.00 14.83
N GLN A 71 -9.58 6.84 15.81
CA GLN A 71 -8.21 7.27 16.02
C GLN A 71 -7.44 6.08 16.58
N ASN A 72 -6.51 5.57 15.79
CA ASN A 72 -5.64 4.49 16.20
C ASN A 72 -4.22 4.84 15.78
N LEU A 73 -3.34 4.99 16.78
CA LEU A 73 -1.91 5.27 16.56
C LEU A 73 -1.27 4.27 15.59
N PHE A 74 -1.78 3.03 15.55
CA PHE A 74 -1.33 2.02 14.60
C PHE A 74 -1.59 2.41 13.15
N VAL A 75 -2.73 3.05 12.85
CA VAL A 75 -3.09 3.40 11.47
C VAL A 75 -2.22 4.53 10.97
N ASP A 76 -1.92 5.50 11.84
CA ASP A 76 -1.01 6.58 11.53
C ASP A 76 0.37 6.03 11.17
N ARG A 77 0.85 5.02 11.91
CA ARG A 77 2.11 4.34 11.59
C ARG A 77 2.08 3.59 10.28
N VAL A 78 1.03 2.80 10.03
CA VAL A 78 0.92 2.07 8.77
C VAL A 78 0.80 3.04 7.59
N PHE A 79 0.09 4.17 7.77
CA PHE A 79 0.01 5.21 6.76
C PHE A 79 1.40 5.80 6.47
N ASP A 80 2.16 6.18 7.50
CA ASP A 80 3.53 6.71 7.35
C ASP A 80 4.49 5.71 6.68
N LEU A 81 4.24 4.41 6.81
CA LEU A 81 5.02 3.38 6.11
C LEU A 81 4.64 3.27 4.64
N PHE A 82 3.38 3.52 4.32
CA PHE A 82 2.89 3.50 2.94
C PHE A 82 3.29 4.79 2.21
N ASP A 83 3.25 5.95 2.86
CA ASP A 83 3.69 7.25 2.31
C ASP A 83 5.24 7.38 2.34
N GLN A 84 5.89 6.67 1.41
CA GLN A 84 7.35 6.64 1.29
C GLN A 84 7.92 8.01 0.90
N LYS A 85 7.17 8.80 0.13
CA LYS A 85 7.53 10.16 -0.29
C LYS A 85 7.31 11.20 0.80
N ARG A 86 6.58 10.88 1.87
CA ARG A 86 6.21 11.77 2.99
C ARG A 86 5.49 13.03 2.53
N ASN A 87 4.61 12.90 1.55
CA ASN A 87 3.83 14.01 1.01
C ASN A 87 2.39 14.07 1.57
N GLY A 88 2.04 13.18 2.50
CA GLY A 88 0.76 13.12 3.19
C GLY A 88 -0.32 12.34 2.43
N VAL A 89 0.02 11.71 1.31
CA VAL A 89 -0.88 10.91 0.49
C VAL A 89 -0.19 9.63 0.05
N ILE A 90 -0.95 8.57 -0.24
CA ILE A 90 -0.38 7.35 -0.79
C ILE A 90 -0.73 7.27 -2.28
N GLU A 91 0.30 7.25 -3.12
CA GLU A 91 0.18 7.03 -4.55
C GLU A 91 0.05 5.52 -4.87
N PHE A 92 -0.42 5.19 -6.08
CA PHE A 92 -0.63 3.79 -6.47
C PHE A 92 0.64 2.92 -6.35
N GLY A 93 1.79 3.42 -6.83
CA GLY A 93 3.05 2.68 -6.73
C GLY A 93 3.51 2.46 -5.29
N GLU A 94 3.26 3.44 -4.40
CA GLU A 94 3.56 3.32 -2.97
C GLU A 94 2.67 2.27 -2.29
N PHE A 95 1.38 2.25 -2.66
CA PHE A 95 0.42 1.26 -2.19
C PHE A 95 0.84 -0.16 -2.58
N VAL A 96 1.20 -0.40 -3.85
CA VAL A 96 1.60 -1.73 -4.34
C VAL A 96 2.90 -2.19 -3.69
N ARG A 97 3.94 -1.34 -3.63
CA ARG A 97 5.22 -1.69 -2.99
C ARG A 97 5.06 -2.02 -1.52
N SER A 98 4.25 -1.25 -0.81
CA SER A 98 4.03 -1.45 0.63
C SER A 98 3.24 -2.73 0.89
N LEU A 99 2.26 -3.05 0.04
CA LEU A 99 1.54 -4.34 0.10
C LEU A 99 2.43 -5.53 -0.32
N GLY A 100 3.40 -5.31 -1.20
CA GLY A 100 4.32 -6.34 -1.67
C GLY A 100 5.08 -7.02 -0.54
N VAL A 101 5.40 -6.28 0.53
CA VAL A 101 6.08 -6.85 1.71
C VAL A 101 5.22 -7.90 2.42
N PHE A 102 3.90 -7.77 2.37
CA PHE A 102 2.98 -8.74 2.98
C PHE A 102 2.69 -9.96 2.09
N HIS A 103 3.30 -10.05 0.91
CA HIS A 103 3.14 -11.20 0.05
C HIS A 103 3.76 -12.46 0.70
N PRO A 104 3.14 -13.65 0.59
CA PRO A 104 3.71 -14.88 1.13
C PRO A 104 5.14 -15.12 0.65
N ASP A 105 5.37 -14.95 -0.65
CA ASP A 105 6.69 -15.16 -1.28
C ASP A 105 7.65 -13.96 -1.15
N ALA A 106 7.25 -12.89 -0.43
CA ALA A 106 8.17 -11.79 -0.19
C ALA A 106 9.33 -12.23 0.71
N PRO A 107 10.58 -11.79 0.42
CA PRO A 107 11.74 -12.13 1.22
C PRO A 107 11.58 -11.78 2.72
N GLU A 108 12.03 -12.67 3.59
CA GLU A 108 11.88 -12.51 5.04
C GLU A 108 12.59 -11.25 5.56
N ASP A 109 13.73 -10.90 4.98
CA ASP A 109 14.49 -9.69 5.32
C ASP A 109 13.67 -8.41 5.05
N GLN A 110 12.87 -8.36 3.98
CA GLN A 110 11.97 -7.24 3.72
C GLN A 110 10.84 -7.17 4.75
N LYS A 111 10.26 -8.32 5.13
CA LYS A 111 9.22 -8.42 6.17
C LYS A 111 9.75 -7.94 7.52
N VAL A 112 10.95 -8.39 7.89
CA VAL A 112 11.62 -8.00 9.13
C VAL A 112 11.95 -6.51 9.13
N ALA A 113 12.48 -5.98 8.03
CA ALA A 113 12.79 -4.55 7.91
C ALA A 113 11.53 -3.68 8.02
N PHE A 114 10.42 -4.11 7.41
CA PHE A 114 9.15 -3.41 7.50
C PHE A 114 8.56 -3.44 8.91
N ALA A 115 8.56 -4.61 9.55
CA ALA A 115 8.15 -4.75 10.95
C ALA A 115 9.01 -3.87 11.87
N PHE A 116 10.33 -3.80 11.64
CA PHE A 116 11.21 -2.93 12.40
C PHE A 116 10.82 -1.46 12.25
N LYS A 117 10.59 -0.98 11.01
CA LYS A 117 10.17 0.40 10.76
C LYS A 117 8.80 0.73 11.38
N LEU A 118 7.90 -0.24 11.47
CA LEU A 118 6.61 -0.08 12.16
C LEU A 118 6.79 0.16 13.66
N TYR A 119 7.82 -0.45 14.25
CA TYR A 119 8.08 -0.40 15.70
C TYR A 119 9.06 0.67 16.15
N ASP A 120 9.98 1.13 15.29
CA ASP A 120 10.89 2.24 15.60
C ASP A 120 10.13 3.58 15.56
N LEU A 121 9.40 3.86 16.64
CA LEU A 121 8.47 4.97 16.76
C LEU A 121 9.14 6.34 16.58
N LYS A 122 10.44 6.41 16.84
CA LYS A 122 11.25 7.64 16.76
C LYS A 122 12.17 7.68 15.55
N GLN A 123 12.14 6.66 14.68
CA GLN A 123 13.06 6.52 13.53
C GLN A 123 14.53 6.64 13.95
N THR A 124 14.86 6.14 15.15
CA THR A 124 16.19 6.23 15.74
C THR A 124 17.15 5.16 15.24
N GLY A 125 16.63 4.16 14.51
CA GLY A 125 17.34 2.94 14.16
C GLY A 125 17.34 1.90 15.28
N PHE A 126 16.60 2.14 16.37
CA PHE A 126 16.50 1.25 17.54
C PHE A 126 15.05 1.18 18.04
N ILE A 127 14.59 -0.01 18.42
CA ILE A 127 13.32 -0.17 19.15
C ILE A 127 13.62 0.10 20.63
N GLU A 128 13.14 1.22 21.17
CA GLU A 128 13.42 1.58 22.56
C GLU A 128 12.62 0.68 23.53
N ARG A 129 13.21 0.36 24.69
CA ARG A 129 12.67 -0.61 25.66
C ARG A 129 11.28 -0.24 26.22
N HIS A 130 10.87 1.03 26.14
CA HIS A 130 9.55 1.51 26.55
C HIS A 130 8.44 1.25 25.50
N GLU A 131 8.83 0.99 24.25
CA GLU A 131 7.92 0.76 23.11
C GLU A 131 7.43 -0.70 23.09
N GLY A 132 8.26 -1.63 23.59
CA GLY A 132 7.94 -3.05 23.61
C GLY A 132 6.87 -3.48 24.62
N HIS A 133 6.63 -2.68 25.66
CA HIS A 133 5.61 -3.00 26.67
C HIS A 133 4.21 -2.49 26.31
N TYR A 134 4.11 -1.45 25.47
CA TYR A 134 2.83 -0.83 25.10
C TYR A 134 2.19 -1.41 23.83
N TYR A 135 2.95 -2.04 22.93
CA TYR A 135 2.47 -2.39 21.58
C TYR A 135 2.56 -3.88 21.19
N GLY A 136 2.77 -4.79 22.15
CA GLY A 136 2.51 -6.22 21.93
C GLY A 136 3.45 -6.92 20.92
N ILE A 137 4.74 -6.55 20.90
CA ILE A 137 5.80 -7.11 20.04
C ILE A 137 5.75 -8.65 19.89
N PRO A 138 5.48 -9.47 20.93
CA PRO A 138 5.42 -10.93 20.75
C PRO A 138 4.33 -11.38 19.77
N LYS A 139 3.17 -10.71 19.74
CA LYS A 139 2.00 -11.16 18.97
C LYS A 139 2.13 -10.92 17.46
N LEU A 140 2.82 -9.86 17.03
CA LEU A 140 3.01 -9.59 15.60
C LEU A 140 4.12 -10.47 15.02
N CYS A 141 5.19 -10.74 15.78
CA CYS A 141 6.20 -11.71 15.38
C CYS A 141 5.62 -13.12 15.20
N ASP A 142 4.69 -13.54 16.07
CA ASP A 142 3.99 -14.82 15.91
C ASP A 142 3.01 -14.84 14.72
N ALA A 143 2.41 -13.70 14.38
CA ALA A 143 1.51 -13.58 13.22
C ALA A 143 2.27 -13.56 11.88
N LEU A 144 3.47 -12.99 11.85
CA LEU A 144 4.32 -12.95 10.65
C LEU A 144 5.10 -14.25 10.42
N ARG A 145 5.29 -15.08 11.45
CA ARG A 145 6.00 -16.37 11.36
C ARG A 145 5.10 -17.54 10.94
N ASN A 146 3.78 -17.42 11.09
CA ASN A 146 2.82 -18.49 10.85
C ASN A 146 2.03 -18.34 9.53
N GLN A 147 2.59 -17.67 8.52
CA GLN A 147 2.07 -17.68 7.14
C GLN A 147 3.08 -18.27 6.19
#